data_AF-A0A932M2T2-F1
#
_entry.id   AF-A0A932M2T2-F1
#
_cell.length_a   1.000
_cell.length_b   1.000
_cell.length_c   1.000
_cell.angle_alpha   90.00
_cell.angle_beta   90.00
_cell.angle_gamma   90.00
#
_symmetry.space_group_name_H-M   'P 1'
#
loop_
_entity.id
_entity.type
_entity.pdbx_description
1 polymer ?
#
loop_
_entity_poly.entity_id
_entity_poly.type
_entity_poly.pdbx_seq_one_letter_code
_entity_poly.pdbx_strand_id
1 'polypeptide(L)'
;RASGADSANWATALGEFIQNGTDANGFTLNGTPKAKNSVSYLISANSSRTVTANKTLTTAESPYLIDRPGLIINAGATLTLEPGVVIKITRPQEPKLTVRGAIIANGTALNPVVFTSFADDSYGGDMNADGATTTPAAGDWSQILIESPSVGSSFTNTLVRYGGTWFNGATPYAAIVVNGVDASFDAVIIEYSAKYGIYLKNSGSQVTNSTFAFNKRNGGAGLDAAGIYVDGVLGGAPLVADSTFLENDFGIRAVSAPGLTATGNTFTNNSTSAIHVTSALGSFFGNSGSGNTLNAIVIGNGGMITGVGTTVLSANSLPYLVQGGAEVNASTTLAIADGVVIKGYADNSASAGKITVKPGASITGSGASASSIIFTSSHDDTVGGDVAGNGASTTPAAGDWYGIIVENGGFLNLSGFTLRYAGGLMTQSGDDKGGIKITGDVASSTIANALFDSNYQYGAHVRSGGALTISNTTFQNHTTEKVPGTGAAVYVNGSTAALSDIIFVGNAPDNYDIRGTPLYTISCTNCGTPATSPDPL
;
A
#
# COMPACT_ATOMS: atom_id res chain seq x y z
N ARG A 1 -53.72 27.32 9.60
CA ARG A 1 -52.32 27.09 9.16
C ARG A 1 -52.02 25.63 9.44
N ALA A 2 -51.55 24.87 8.46
CA ALA A 2 -51.19 23.47 8.66
C ALA A 2 -49.89 23.38 9.48
N SER A 3 -49.70 22.29 10.23
CA SER A 3 -48.49 22.06 11.02
C SER A 3 -47.28 21.93 10.10
N GLY A 4 -46.17 22.59 10.45
CA GLY A 4 -44.87 22.43 9.78
C GLY A 4 -44.28 21.01 9.91
N ALA A 5 -44.76 20.23 10.87
CA ALA A 5 -44.31 18.86 11.15
C ALA A 5 -45.01 17.75 10.34
N ASP A 6 -46.02 18.07 9.54
CA ASP A 6 -46.71 17.07 8.70
C ASP A 6 -45.99 16.92 7.35
N SER A 7 -45.43 15.72 7.12
CA SER A 7 -44.61 15.40 5.93
C SER A 7 -45.38 15.42 4.62
N ALA A 8 -46.72 15.34 4.65
CA ALA A 8 -47.54 15.50 3.46
C ALA A 8 -47.58 16.96 2.94
N ASN A 9 -47.11 17.92 3.73
CA ASN A 9 -47.13 19.35 3.40
C ASN A 9 -45.83 19.87 2.77
N TRP A 10 -44.72 19.12 2.84
CA TRP A 10 -43.39 19.55 2.39
C TRP A 10 -42.68 18.46 1.59
N ALA A 11 -41.94 18.87 0.56
CA ALA A 11 -41.00 18.01 -0.16
C ALA A 11 -39.92 18.88 -0.81
N THR A 12 -38.68 18.38 -0.87
CA THR A 12 -37.67 18.90 -1.78
C THR A 12 -38.15 18.74 -3.23
N ALA A 13 -37.44 19.34 -4.18
CA ALA A 13 -37.70 19.10 -5.61
C ALA A 13 -37.58 17.61 -5.99
N LEU A 14 -37.01 16.77 -5.11
CA LEU A 14 -36.80 15.34 -5.27
C LEU A 14 -37.80 14.48 -4.47
N GLY A 15 -38.73 15.09 -3.74
CA GLY A 15 -39.73 14.36 -2.94
C GLY A 15 -39.29 14.05 -1.51
N GLU A 16 -38.13 14.54 -1.06
CA GLU A 16 -37.61 14.26 0.29
C GLU A 16 -38.24 15.22 1.30
N PHE A 17 -38.64 14.71 2.46
CA PHE A 17 -39.10 15.54 3.57
C PHE A 17 -37.89 16.08 4.35
N ILE A 18 -37.93 17.33 4.81
CA ILE A 18 -36.90 17.91 5.68
C ILE A 18 -37.59 18.58 6.87
N GLN A 19 -37.40 18.00 8.07
CA GLN A 19 -38.11 18.40 9.28
C GLN A 19 -37.61 19.72 9.89
N ASN A 20 -36.35 20.11 9.65
CA ASN A 20 -35.66 21.14 10.45
C ASN A 20 -35.36 22.46 9.69
N GLY A 21 -35.90 22.69 8.49
CA GLY A 21 -35.53 23.83 7.63
C GLY A 21 -36.17 25.21 7.92
N THR A 22 -35.75 26.22 7.14
CA THR A 22 -36.44 27.52 6.97
C THR A 22 -36.88 27.70 5.52
N ASP A 23 -37.86 28.58 5.27
CA ASP A 23 -38.26 28.94 3.90
C ASP A 23 -37.25 29.90 3.21
N ALA A 24 -37.59 30.37 2.00
CA ALA A 24 -36.70 31.19 1.14
C ALA A 24 -36.31 32.52 1.79
N ASN A 25 -37.12 32.93 2.76
CA ASN A 25 -37.02 34.21 3.44
C ASN A 25 -36.48 34.05 4.86
N GLY A 26 -36.02 32.85 5.25
CA GLY A 26 -35.40 32.58 6.54
C GLY A 26 -36.39 32.44 7.70
N PHE A 27 -37.69 32.27 7.42
CA PHE A 27 -38.68 32.01 8.47
C PHE A 27 -38.74 30.52 8.82
N THR A 28 -38.98 30.21 10.09
CA THR A 28 -39.35 28.86 10.53
C THR A 28 -40.54 28.37 9.70
N LEU A 29 -40.43 27.16 9.16
CA LEU A 29 -41.43 26.57 8.26
C LEU A 29 -42.82 26.56 8.93
N ASN A 30 -43.72 27.42 8.46
CA ASN A 30 -45.13 27.45 8.82
C ASN A 30 -45.95 27.16 7.55
N GLY A 31 -46.80 26.14 7.57
CA GLY A 31 -47.28 25.47 6.36
C GLY A 31 -48.18 26.27 5.40
N THR A 32 -47.92 26.09 4.09
CA THR A 32 -48.93 26.09 3.00
C THR A 32 -48.68 24.87 2.08
N PRO A 33 -49.69 24.07 1.70
CA PRO A 33 -49.49 22.81 0.98
C PRO A 33 -48.96 22.96 -0.46
N LYS A 34 -47.97 22.13 -0.83
CA LYS A 34 -47.58 21.79 -2.23
C LYS A 34 -47.09 22.91 -3.15
N ALA A 35 -46.72 24.08 -2.63
CA ALA A 35 -45.91 25.05 -3.39
C ALA A 35 -44.42 24.71 -3.24
N LYS A 36 -43.62 24.91 -4.30
CA LYS A 36 -42.16 24.71 -4.29
C LYS A 36 -41.55 25.55 -3.17
N ASN A 37 -41.15 24.90 -2.07
CA ASN A 37 -40.52 25.55 -0.92
C ASN A 37 -39.02 25.28 -0.95
N SER A 38 -38.26 26.26 -0.49
CA SER A 38 -36.80 26.36 -0.64
C SER A 38 -36.10 25.86 0.60
N VAL A 39 -36.34 24.62 0.98
CA VAL A 39 -35.61 24.03 2.09
C VAL A 39 -34.18 23.78 1.61
N SER A 40 -33.30 24.75 1.84
CA SER A 40 -31.88 24.66 1.57
C SER A 40 -31.19 25.23 2.77
N TYR A 41 -30.53 24.37 3.56
CA TYR A 41 -29.62 24.84 4.60
C TYR A 41 -28.48 25.59 3.92
N LEU A 42 -28.45 26.90 4.14
CA LEU A 42 -27.73 27.84 3.29
C LEU A 42 -26.22 27.76 3.50
N ILE A 43 -25.55 26.82 2.83
CA ILE A 43 -24.11 26.96 2.57
C ILE A 43 -23.91 28.01 1.47
N SER A 44 -24.76 27.99 0.43
CA SER A 44 -24.87 29.02 -0.60
C SER A 44 -26.34 29.29 -0.95
N ALA A 45 -26.73 30.57 -1.02
CA ALA A 45 -28.07 31.00 -1.39
C ALA A 45 -28.22 31.30 -2.90
N ASN A 46 -27.13 31.16 -3.69
CA ASN A 46 -27.16 31.46 -5.12
C ASN A 46 -27.61 30.25 -5.95
N SER A 47 -28.22 30.52 -7.10
CA SER A 47 -28.68 29.47 -8.03
C SER A 47 -27.55 28.59 -8.58
N SER A 48 -26.30 29.04 -8.49
CA SER A 48 -25.09 28.32 -8.90
C SER A 48 -24.51 27.40 -7.82
N ARG A 49 -25.08 27.39 -6.61
CA ARG A 49 -24.61 26.63 -5.44
C ARG A 49 -23.11 26.77 -5.19
N THR A 50 -22.64 28.02 -5.17
CA THR A 50 -21.21 28.34 -4.98
C THR A 50 -20.94 29.16 -3.73
N VAL A 51 -19.81 28.90 -3.07
CA VAL A 51 -19.23 29.78 -2.04
C VAL A 51 -18.21 30.68 -2.75
N THR A 52 -18.52 31.96 -2.87
CA THR A 52 -17.73 32.96 -3.64
C THR A 52 -16.88 33.88 -2.76
N ALA A 53 -17.10 33.86 -1.44
CA ALA A 53 -16.36 34.62 -0.45
C ALA A 53 -16.21 33.76 0.81
N ASN A 54 -15.28 34.14 1.68
CA ASN A 54 -15.06 33.42 2.94
C ASN A 54 -16.36 33.33 3.74
N LYS A 55 -16.63 32.13 4.25
CA LYS A 55 -17.83 31.83 5.02
C LYS A 55 -17.51 30.83 6.13
N THR A 56 -18.09 31.07 7.29
CA THR A 56 -18.04 30.14 8.42
C THR A 56 -19.40 29.49 8.59
N LEU A 57 -19.43 28.17 8.74
CA LEU A 57 -20.58 27.38 9.17
C LEU A 57 -20.45 27.13 10.66
N THR A 58 -21.52 27.41 11.40
CA THR A 58 -21.54 27.38 12.86
C THR A 58 -22.32 26.19 13.39
N THR A 59 -21.96 25.70 14.57
CA THR A 59 -22.64 24.55 15.17
C THR A 59 -24.07 24.88 15.61
N ALA A 60 -24.38 26.15 15.85
CA ALA A 60 -25.72 26.61 16.22
C ALA A 60 -26.76 26.45 15.08
N GLU A 61 -26.29 26.42 13.84
CA GLU A 61 -27.13 26.25 12.64
C GLU A 61 -26.95 24.86 12.00
N SER A 62 -26.16 24.00 12.63
CA SER A 62 -25.98 22.60 12.26
C SER A 62 -27.27 21.81 12.52
N PRO A 63 -27.59 20.78 11.73
CA PRO A 63 -26.87 20.30 10.55
C PRO A 63 -27.11 21.13 9.28
N TYR A 64 -26.12 21.18 8.38
CA TYR A 64 -26.25 21.73 7.03
C TYR A 64 -26.45 20.64 5.98
N LEU A 65 -27.03 21.01 4.83
CA LEU A 65 -27.35 20.09 3.74
C LEU A 65 -26.62 20.48 2.44
N ILE A 66 -25.92 19.53 1.83
CA ILE A 66 -25.47 19.60 0.44
C ILE A 66 -26.41 18.73 -0.40
N ASP A 67 -27.26 19.39 -1.19
CA ASP A 67 -28.18 18.74 -2.12
C ASP A 67 -27.70 18.85 -3.58
N ARG A 68 -28.32 18.12 -4.51
CA ARG A 68 -27.98 18.04 -5.93
C ARG A 68 -28.00 19.40 -6.63
N PRO A 69 -26.99 19.73 -7.46
CA PRO A 69 -25.92 18.85 -7.92
C PRO A 69 -24.66 18.87 -7.04
N GLY A 70 -24.74 19.43 -5.83
CA GLY A 70 -23.60 19.61 -4.93
C GLY A 70 -23.27 21.07 -4.65
N LEU A 71 -22.07 21.31 -4.11
CA LEU A 71 -21.55 22.61 -3.71
C LEU A 71 -20.16 22.83 -4.32
N ILE A 72 -19.89 24.06 -4.78
CA ILE A 72 -18.55 24.46 -5.23
C ILE A 72 -18.01 25.57 -4.33
N ILE A 73 -16.84 25.39 -3.74
CA ILE A 73 -16.07 26.46 -3.12
C ILE A 73 -15.14 27.05 -4.18
N ASN A 74 -15.42 28.27 -4.62
CA ASN A 74 -14.66 28.90 -5.70
C ASN A 74 -13.25 29.29 -5.26
N ALA A 75 -12.35 29.43 -6.24
CA ALA A 75 -11.00 29.95 -6.02
C ALA A 75 -11.05 31.29 -5.26
N GLY A 76 -10.18 31.44 -4.26
CA GLY A 76 -10.11 32.62 -3.39
C GLY A 76 -11.13 32.66 -2.25
N ALA A 77 -12.10 31.73 -2.20
CA ALA A 77 -13.03 31.60 -1.08
C ALA A 77 -12.61 30.48 -0.12
N THR A 78 -12.87 30.67 1.18
CA THR A 78 -12.65 29.68 2.23
C THR A 78 -13.97 29.33 2.92
N LEU A 79 -14.31 28.04 2.98
CA LEU A 79 -15.39 27.54 3.85
C LEU A 79 -14.79 27.00 5.15
N THR A 80 -15.06 27.67 6.26
CA THR A 80 -14.64 27.24 7.60
C THR A 80 -15.80 26.54 8.30
N LEU A 81 -15.55 25.39 8.92
CA LEU A 81 -16.54 24.66 9.72
C LEU A 81 -16.09 24.68 11.19
N GLU A 82 -16.95 25.18 12.06
CA GLU A 82 -16.74 25.16 13.51
C GLU A 82 -16.79 23.74 14.10
N PRO A 83 -16.20 23.50 15.29
CA PRO A 83 -16.29 22.21 15.97
C PRO A 83 -17.73 21.76 16.19
N GLY A 84 -18.08 20.54 15.77
CA GLY A 84 -19.43 19.97 15.92
C GLY A 84 -20.38 20.23 14.74
N VAL A 85 -19.95 20.95 13.72
CA VAL A 85 -20.74 21.12 12.49
C VAL A 85 -20.95 19.77 11.81
N VAL A 86 -22.20 19.48 11.46
CA VAL A 86 -22.61 18.30 10.68
C VAL A 86 -23.05 18.76 9.30
N ILE A 87 -22.44 18.19 8.26
CA ILE A 87 -22.81 18.33 6.86
C ILE A 87 -23.45 17.01 6.41
N LYS A 88 -24.74 17.05 6.12
CA LYS A 88 -25.48 15.94 5.49
C LYS A 88 -25.48 16.12 3.97
N ILE A 89 -25.34 15.03 3.24
CA ILE A 89 -25.25 15.05 1.78
C ILE A 89 -26.34 14.13 1.19
N THR A 90 -27.16 14.63 0.26
CA THR A 90 -28.32 13.88 -0.26
C THR A 90 -27.92 12.65 -1.09
N ARG A 91 -28.90 11.76 -1.31
CA ARG A 91 -28.72 10.51 -2.05
C ARG A 91 -29.83 10.34 -3.10
N PRO A 92 -29.69 9.42 -4.06
CA PRO A 92 -28.44 8.85 -4.57
C PRO A 92 -27.77 9.82 -5.59
N GLN A 93 -26.69 9.40 -6.24
CA GLN A 93 -26.31 9.80 -7.62
C GLN A 93 -25.66 11.16 -7.95
N GLU A 94 -25.64 12.26 -7.18
CA GLU A 94 -24.98 13.50 -7.69
C GLU A 94 -24.26 14.46 -6.74
N PRO A 95 -24.61 14.60 -5.46
CA PRO A 95 -24.04 15.70 -4.69
C PRO A 95 -22.57 15.42 -4.38
N LYS A 96 -21.72 16.32 -4.90
CA LYS A 96 -20.30 16.41 -4.61
C LYS A 96 -19.98 17.76 -4.00
N LEU A 97 -18.96 17.79 -3.16
CA LEU A 97 -18.34 19.03 -2.70
C LEU A 97 -17.08 19.25 -3.53
N THR A 98 -17.04 20.25 -4.39
CA THR A 98 -15.84 20.62 -5.16
C THR A 98 -15.16 21.82 -4.52
N VAL A 99 -13.89 21.66 -4.17
CA VAL A 99 -13.07 22.66 -3.48
C VAL A 99 -11.98 23.15 -4.44
N ARG A 100 -12.18 24.35 -4.97
CA ARG A 100 -11.22 25.12 -5.78
C ARG A 100 -10.62 26.30 -5.01
N GLY A 101 -11.25 26.68 -3.90
CA GLY A 101 -10.72 27.58 -2.88
C GLY A 101 -10.11 26.78 -1.72
N ALA A 102 -10.61 26.97 -0.51
CA ALA A 102 -10.18 26.20 0.67
C ALA A 102 -11.36 25.71 1.50
N ILE A 103 -11.21 24.54 2.14
CA ILE A 103 -12.09 24.07 3.21
C ILE A 103 -11.27 23.86 4.48
N ILE A 104 -11.76 24.38 5.60
CA ILE A 104 -11.10 24.27 6.91
C ILE A 104 -12.11 23.64 7.87
N ALA A 105 -11.99 22.35 8.13
CA ALA A 105 -12.81 21.62 9.10
C ALA A 105 -12.09 21.56 10.46
N ASN A 106 -12.49 22.45 11.37
CA ASN A 106 -11.85 22.63 12.68
C ASN A 106 -12.56 21.82 13.77
N GLY A 107 -12.61 20.50 13.63
CA GLY A 107 -13.16 19.63 14.66
C GLY A 107 -12.30 19.61 15.92
N THR A 108 -12.90 19.11 17.01
CA THR A 108 -12.18 18.72 18.23
C THR A 108 -12.48 17.26 18.54
N ALA A 109 -11.66 16.60 19.36
CA ALA A 109 -11.91 15.20 19.76
C ALA A 109 -13.30 14.97 20.40
N LEU A 110 -13.83 15.98 21.10
CA LEU A 110 -15.18 15.93 21.71
C LEU A 110 -16.29 16.36 20.76
N ASN A 111 -16.01 17.27 19.83
CA ASN A 111 -16.96 17.81 18.87
C ASN A 111 -16.34 17.77 17.47
N PRO A 112 -16.32 16.59 16.82
CA PRO A 112 -15.75 16.47 15.48
C PRO A 112 -16.63 17.21 14.46
N VAL A 113 -16.03 17.66 13.35
CA VAL A 113 -16.80 18.03 12.16
C VAL A 113 -17.22 16.75 11.45
N VAL A 114 -18.47 16.64 11.00
CA VAL A 114 -19.00 15.41 10.41
C VAL A 114 -19.49 15.65 8.99
N PHE A 115 -19.04 14.85 8.03
CA PHE A 115 -19.62 14.74 6.69
C PHE A 115 -20.25 13.36 6.55
N THR A 116 -21.56 13.30 6.33
CA THR A 116 -22.29 12.02 6.30
C THR A 116 -23.48 12.02 5.34
N SER A 117 -24.07 10.84 5.16
CA SER A 117 -25.29 10.63 4.39
C SER A 117 -26.47 11.39 4.98
N PHE A 118 -27.38 11.84 4.14
CA PHE A 118 -28.68 12.37 4.54
C PHE A 118 -29.46 11.40 5.46
N ALA A 119 -29.38 10.10 5.17
CA ALA A 119 -30.04 9.03 5.92
C ALA A 119 -29.28 8.59 7.20
N ASP A 120 -28.18 9.25 7.58
CA ASP A 120 -27.47 8.92 8.81
C ASP A 120 -28.08 9.68 10.01
N ASP A 121 -28.97 9.03 10.74
CA ASP A 121 -29.63 9.61 11.91
C ASP A 121 -28.69 9.80 13.11
N SER A 122 -27.52 9.14 13.11
CA SER A 122 -26.55 9.19 14.20
C SER A 122 -25.94 10.60 14.37
N TYR A 123 -25.96 11.40 13.32
CA TYR A 123 -25.40 12.75 13.31
C TYR A 123 -26.38 13.73 12.66
N GLY A 124 -26.71 14.84 13.32
CA GLY A 124 -27.67 15.81 12.80
C GLY A 124 -29.15 15.37 12.86
N GLY A 125 -29.45 14.19 13.41
CA GLY A 125 -30.82 13.68 13.62
C GLY A 125 -31.53 13.23 12.34
N ASP A 126 -32.72 12.65 12.49
CA ASP A 126 -33.58 12.19 11.40
C ASP A 126 -34.18 13.37 10.63
N MET A 127 -33.49 13.82 9.58
CA MET A 127 -33.94 14.98 8.78
C MET A 127 -35.20 14.66 7.97
N ASN A 128 -35.41 13.40 7.61
CA ASN A 128 -36.49 12.91 6.76
C ASN A 128 -37.71 12.40 7.54
N ALA A 129 -37.66 12.41 8.87
CA ALA A 129 -38.71 11.97 9.78
C ALA A 129 -39.28 10.58 9.43
N ASP A 130 -38.43 9.68 8.92
CA ASP A 130 -38.83 8.31 8.58
C ASP A 130 -38.40 7.26 9.61
N GLY A 131 -37.85 7.72 10.75
CA GLY A 131 -37.30 6.87 11.77
C GLY A 131 -36.22 5.96 11.19
N ALA A 132 -36.19 4.69 11.59
CA ALA A 132 -35.20 3.74 11.08
C ALA A 132 -35.54 3.15 9.70
N THR A 133 -36.49 3.73 8.95
CA THR A 133 -36.94 3.18 7.66
C THR A 133 -35.81 3.25 6.64
N THR A 134 -35.03 4.32 6.68
CA THR A 134 -33.85 4.47 5.85
C THR A 134 -32.57 4.33 6.68
N THR A 135 -31.57 3.66 6.12
CA THR A 135 -30.25 3.52 6.74
C THR A 135 -29.19 4.05 5.79
N PRO A 136 -28.08 4.61 6.32
CA PRO A 136 -27.01 5.10 5.49
C PRO A 136 -26.22 3.92 4.90
N ALA A 137 -25.82 4.06 3.64
CA ALA A 137 -25.06 3.05 2.92
C ALA A 137 -23.80 3.66 2.28
N ALA A 138 -22.76 2.84 2.15
CA ALA A 138 -21.54 3.24 1.46
C ALA A 138 -21.87 3.74 0.04
N GLY A 139 -21.38 4.92 -0.33
CA GLY A 139 -21.67 5.53 -1.62
C GLY A 139 -23.06 6.17 -1.73
N ASP A 140 -23.67 6.54 -0.61
CA ASP A 140 -24.89 7.37 -0.60
C ASP A 140 -24.65 8.72 -1.29
N TRP A 141 -23.44 9.26 -1.19
CA TRP A 141 -23.00 10.48 -1.85
C TRP A 141 -21.67 10.30 -2.62
N SER A 142 -21.33 11.28 -3.46
CA SER A 142 -20.20 11.15 -4.40
C SER A 142 -18.85 11.33 -3.73
N GLN A 143 -18.39 12.57 -3.54
CA GLN A 143 -17.04 12.84 -3.04
C GLN A 143 -16.86 14.28 -2.59
N ILE A 144 -15.86 14.50 -1.74
CA ILE A 144 -15.20 15.78 -1.53
C ILE A 144 -14.02 15.82 -2.49
N LEU A 145 -14.11 16.61 -3.56
CA LEU A 145 -13.06 16.78 -4.55
C LEU A 145 -12.29 18.06 -4.28
N ILE A 146 -11.02 17.92 -3.89
CA ILE A 146 -10.07 19.02 -3.72
C ILE A 146 -9.18 19.03 -4.96
N GLU A 147 -9.28 20.09 -5.75
CA GLU A 147 -8.59 20.21 -7.03
C GLU A 147 -8.02 21.62 -7.22
N SER A 148 -7.08 21.74 -8.17
CA SER A 148 -6.51 23.04 -8.54
C SER A 148 -7.62 24.07 -8.86
N PRO A 149 -7.50 25.33 -8.38
CA PRO A 149 -6.34 25.93 -7.71
C PRO A 149 -6.43 25.95 -6.17
N SER A 150 -7.04 24.93 -5.53
CA SER A 150 -7.17 24.89 -4.07
C SER A 150 -5.82 25.02 -3.35
N VAL A 151 -5.79 25.83 -2.29
CA VAL A 151 -4.63 26.01 -1.40
C VAL A 151 -5.11 26.10 0.05
N GLY A 152 -4.50 25.34 0.95
CA GLY A 152 -4.74 25.46 2.40
C GLY A 152 -5.97 24.70 2.92
N SER A 153 -6.47 23.71 2.18
CA SER A 153 -7.54 22.84 2.69
C SER A 153 -7.02 21.96 3.83
N SER A 154 -7.77 21.87 4.93
CA SER A 154 -7.38 21.14 6.14
C SER A 154 -8.58 20.52 6.85
N PHE A 155 -8.36 19.33 7.42
CA PHE A 155 -9.32 18.57 8.19
C PHE A 155 -8.68 18.11 9.49
N THR A 156 -9.21 18.58 10.62
CA THR A 156 -8.74 18.21 11.95
C THR A 156 -9.91 17.66 12.76
N ASN A 157 -9.73 16.50 13.42
CA ASN A 157 -10.80 15.78 14.13
C ASN A 157 -12.10 15.72 13.33
N THR A 158 -12.01 15.25 12.08
CA THR A 158 -13.14 15.21 11.16
C THR A 158 -13.57 13.77 10.91
N LEU A 159 -14.86 13.50 10.95
CA LEU A 159 -15.48 12.23 10.60
C LEU A 159 -16.10 12.33 9.20
N VAL A 160 -15.71 11.44 8.29
CA VAL A 160 -16.29 11.34 6.94
C VAL A 160 -16.83 9.93 6.73
N ARG A 161 -18.13 9.82 6.40
CA ARG A 161 -18.83 8.54 6.31
C ARG A 161 -19.60 8.40 5.00
N TYR A 162 -19.72 7.17 4.52
CA TYR A 162 -20.70 6.77 3.48
C TYR A 162 -20.53 7.42 2.10
N GLY A 163 -19.37 8.03 1.82
CA GLY A 163 -19.06 8.61 0.51
C GLY A 163 -18.51 7.61 -0.52
N GLY A 164 -18.12 8.11 -1.70
CA GLY A 164 -17.34 7.36 -2.69
C GLY A 164 -18.14 6.65 -3.78
N THR A 165 -19.36 7.10 -4.10
CA THR A 165 -20.17 6.47 -5.15
C THR A 165 -19.58 6.62 -6.56
N TRP A 166 -19.82 5.63 -7.42
CA TRP A 166 -19.55 5.75 -8.86
C TRP A 166 -20.75 6.38 -9.58
N PHE A 167 -20.52 7.47 -10.33
CA PHE A 167 -21.54 8.05 -11.19
C PHE A 167 -20.96 8.60 -12.50
N ASN A 168 -21.61 8.30 -13.64
CA ASN A 168 -21.37 8.89 -14.96
C ASN A 168 -19.88 9.06 -15.36
N GLY A 169 -19.03 8.07 -15.08
CA GLY A 169 -17.61 8.10 -15.48
C GLY A 169 -16.71 9.02 -14.64
N ALA A 170 -17.20 9.55 -13.51
CA ALA A 170 -16.41 10.34 -12.56
C ALA A 170 -15.36 9.46 -11.85
N THR A 171 -14.22 9.25 -12.48
CA THR A 171 -13.03 8.72 -11.82
C THR A 171 -12.26 9.91 -11.22
N PRO A 172 -11.76 9.80 -9.97
CA PRO A 172 -11.69 8.62 -9.10
C PRO A 172 -12.90 8.44 -8.14
N TYR A 173 -13.07 7.25 -7.55
CA TYR A 173 -14.16 6.95 -6.58
C TYR A 173 -13.60 6.92 -5.15
N ALA A 174 -13.81 7.98 -4.39
CA ALA A 174 -13.37 8.07 -3.00
C ALA A 174 -14.30 8.98 -2.20
N ALA A 175 -14.37 8.82 -0.87
CA ALA A 175 -15.05 9.81 -0.04
C ALA A 175 -14.34 11.18 -0.16
N ILE A 176 -13.02 11.19 -0.25
CA ILE A 176 -12.21 12.38 -0.52
C ILE A 176 -11.23 12.11 -1.66
N VAL A 177 -11.18 13.00 -2.65
CA VAL A 177 -10.19 13.02 -3.72
C VAL A 177 -9.36 14.27 -3.60
N VAL A 178 -8.04 14.14 -3.56
CA VAL A 178 -7.09 15.26 -3.66
C VAL A 178 -6.30 15.11 -4.96
N ASN A 179 -6.44 16.07 -5.88
CA ASN A 179 -5.94 15.95 -7.25
C ASN A 179 -5.01 17.09 -7.65
N GLY A 180 -3.71 16.80 -7.71
CA GLY A 180 -2.66 17.74 -8.15
C GLY A 180 -2.48 18.95 -7.23
N VAL A 181 -2.96 18.85 -5.99
CA VAL A 181 -2.87 19.85 -4.92
C VAL A 181 -2.65 19.13 -3.59
N ASP A 182 -2.49 19.89 -2.52
CA ASP A 182 -2.23 19.36 -1.17
C ASP A 182 -3.34 19.73 -0.19
N ALA A 183 -3.57 18.84 0.77
CA ALA A 183 -4.41 19.06 1.93
C ALA A 183 -3.78 18.40 3.18
N SER A 184 -4.16 18.87 4.36
CA SER A 184 -3.77 18.23 5.63
C SER A 184 -4.95 17.51 6.27
N PHE A 185 -4.70 16.30 6.76
CA PHE A 185 -5.65 15.48 7.49
C PHE A 185 -4.98 15.08 8.80
N ASP A 186 -5.52 15.53 9.93
CA ASP A 186 -5.01 15.18 11.25
C ASP A 186 -6.15 14.70 12.14
N ALA A 187 -5.99 13.54 12.77
CA ALA A 187 -7.02 12.92 13.60
C ALA A 187 -8.36 12.73 12.86
N VAL A 188 -8.34 12.43 11.56
CA VAL A 188 -9.59 12.16 10.82
C VAL A 188 -10.02 10.71 10.96
N ILE A 189 -11.32 10.48 10.94
CA ILE A 189 -11.92 9.15 10.84
C ILE A 189 -12.65 9.08 9.50
N ILE A 190 -12.26 8.16 8.63
CA ILE A 190 -12.91 7.97 7.32
C ILE A 190 -13.39 6.52 7.21
N GLU A 191 -14.70 6.37 7.15
CA GLU A 191 -15.33 5.04 7.23
C GLU A 191 -16.48 4.80 6.27
N TYR A 192 -16.73 3.52 6.00
CA TYR A 192 -17.84 3.05 5.16
C TYR A 192 -17.86 3.72 3.77
N SER A 193 -16.70 4.04 3.21
CA SER A 193 -16.62 4.55 1.84
C SER A 193 -16.83 3.42 0.85
N ALA A 194 -17.53 3.69 -0.26
CA ALA A 194 -17.84 2.66 -1.28
C ALA A 194 -16.62 2.17 -2.09
N LYS A 195 -15.46 2.82 -1.97
CA LYS A 195 -14.21 2.32 -2.58
C LYS A 195 -12.97 2.78 -1.82
N TYR A 196 -12.61 4.06 -1.91
CA TYR A 196 -11.47 4.61 -1.19
C TYR A 196 -11.93 5.57 -0.10
N GLY A 197 -11.28 5.55 1.06
CA GLY A 197 -11.42 6.65 2.02
C GLY A 197 -10.87 7.94 1.42
N ILE A 198 -9.56 7.96 1.15
CA ILE A 198 -8.89 9.05 0.41
C ILE A 198 -8.24 8.51 -0.86
N TYR A 199 -8.41 9.24 -1.98
CA TYR A 199 -7.57 9.12 -3.16
C TYR A 199 -6.62 10.31 -3.24
N LEU A 200 -5.31 10.04 -3.17
CA LEU A 200 -4.24 11.02 -3.35
C LEU A 200 -3.65 10.89 -4.76
N LYS A 201 -4.03 11.81 -5.65
CA LYS A 201 -3.52 11.87 -7.03
C LYS A 201 -2.49 12.97 -7.16
N ASN A 202 -1.23 12.61 -7.39
CA ASN A 202 -0.13 13.54 -7.57
C ASN A 202 -0.09 14.62 -6.47
N SER A 203 -0.23 14.19 -5.21
CA SER A 203 -0.45 15.06 -4.05
C SER A 203 0.63 14.84 -3.01
N GLY A 204 1.13 15.90 -2.41
CA GLY A 204 1.97 15.94 -1.20
C GLY A 204 1.18 16.07 0.10
N SER A 205 -0.09 15.65 0.10
CA SER A 205 -0.95 15.72 1.30
C SER A 205 -0.35 15.00 2.50
N GLN A 206 -0.62 15.54 3.69
CA GLN A 206 -0.21 14.95 4.96
C GLN A 206 -1.42 14.31 5.65
N VAL A 207 -1.30 13.04 6.03
CA VAL A 207 -2.31 12.28 6.77
C VAL A 207 -1.66 11.76 8.06
N THR A 208 -2.08 12.27 9.20
CA THR A 208 -1.49 11.95 10.51
C THR A 208 -2.56 11.56 11.52
N ASN A 209 -2.22 10.69 12.48
CA ASN A 209 -3.07 10.35 13.63
C ASN A 209 -4.48 9.86 13.26
N SER A 210 -4.68 9.34 12.05
CA SER A 210 -6.01 9.15 11.46
C SER A 210 -6.47 7.70 11.51
N THR A 211 -7.76 7.46 11.38
CA THR A 211 -8.36 6.12 11.33
C THR A 211 -9.13 5.92 10.04
N PHE A 212 -8.83 4.83 9.34
CA PHE A 212 -9.54 4.39 8.14
C PHE A 212 -10.21 3.06 8.45
N ALA A 213 -11.53 3.02 8.44
CA ALA A 213 -12.28 1.84 8.88
C ALA A 213 -13.36 1.41 7.89
N PHE A 214 -13.50 0.10 7.64
CA PHE A 214 -14.62 -0.44 6.86
C PHE A 214 -14.77 0.15 5.44
N ASN A 215 -13.70 0.65 4.83
CA ASN A 215 -13.73 1.13 3.45
C ASN A 215 -13.60 -0.07 2.51
N LYS A 216 -14.76 -0.57 2.07
CA LYS A 216 -14.92 -1.79 1.28
C LYS A 216 -15.78 -1.50 0.05
N ARG A 217 -15.56 -2.24 -1.03
CA ARG A 217 -16.40 -2.07 -2.23
C ARG A 217 -17.79 -2.68 -2.05
N ASN A 218 -18.84 -1.95 -2.46
CA ASN A 218 -20.18 -2.53 -2.63
C ASN A 218 -20.15 -3.57 -3.77
N GLY A 219 -20.32 -4.86 -3.46
CA GLY A 219 -20.60 -5.91 -4.46
C GLY A 219 -19.67 -7.14 -4.52
N GLY A 220 -18.75 -7.34 -3.56
CA GLY A 220 -18.01 -8.62 -3.40
C GLY A 220 -16.48 -8.50 -3.41
N ALA A 221 -15.82 -9.56 -2.92
CA ALA A 221 -14.37 -9.65 -2.70
C ALA A 221 -13.53 -9.54 -3.99
N GLY A 222 -12.29 -9.04 -3.89
CA GLY A 222 -11.30 -9.09 -4.96
C GLY A 222 -11.19 -7.83 -5.84
N LEU A 223 -11.64 -6.67 -5.36
CA LEU A 223 -11.57 -5.41 -6.11
C LEU A 223 -10.95 -4.28 -5.27
N ASP A 224 -10.19 -3.44 -5.97
CA ASP A 224 -9.47 -2.22 -5.64
C ASP A 224 -10.12 -1.21 -4.65
N ALA A 225 -10.53 -1.56 -3.44
CA ALA A 225 -10.94 -0.61 -2.39
C ALA A 225 -9.87 -0.48 -1.30
N ALA A 226 -9.75 0.67 -0.64
CA ALA A 226 -8.69 0.92 0.31
C ALA A 226 -9.04 2.00 1.33
N GLY A 227 -8.38 1.99 2.49
CA GLY A 227 -8.37 3.18 3.37
C GLY A 227 -7.80 4.39 2.61
N ILE A 228 -6.60 4.24 2.08
CA ILE A 228 -5.95 5.24 1.21
C ILE A 228 -5.52 4.61 -0.11
N TYR A 229 -5.82 5.30 -1.21
CA TYR A 229 -5.27 5.02 -2.52
C TYR A 229 -4.32 6.14 -2.97
N VAL A 230 -3.10 5.79 -3.41
CA VAL A 230 -2.08 6.72 -3.89
C VAL A 230 -1.78 6.47 -5.36
N ASP A 231 -1.89 7.51 -6.17
CA ASP A 231 -1.45 7.54 -7.57
C ASP A 231 -0.42 8.67 -7.72
N GLY A 232 0.87 8.30 -7.68
CA GLY A 232 2.00 9.23 -7.71
C GLY A 232 2.71 9.28 -9.06
N VAL A 233 2.07 8.81 -10.14
CA VAL A 233 2.72 8.65 -11.46
C VAL A 233 3.30 9.97 -12.00
N LEU A 234 2.69 11.11 -11.70
CA LEU A 234 3.18 12.43 -12.12
C LEU A 234 3.82 13.23 -10.96
N GLY A 235 4.10 12.60 -9.83
CA GLY A 235 4.72 13.22 -8.65
C GLY A 235 3.84 13.20 -7.41
N GLY A 236 4.12 14.11 -6.48
CA GLY A 236 3.56 14.10 -5.13
C GLY A 236 4.44 13.33 -4.16
N ALA A 237 4.41 13.74 -2.89
CA ALA A 237 5.18 13.11 -1.81
C ALA A 237 4.33 13.05 -0.54
N PRO A 238 3.25 12.26 -0.54
CA PRO A 238 2.33 12.25 0.59
C PRO A 238 2.98 11.59 1.81
N LEU A 239 2.65 12.11 2.99
CA LEU A 239 2.99 11.51 4.28
C LEU A 239 1.75 10.82 4.85
N VAL A 240 1.88 9.56 5.24
CA VAL A 240 0.87 8.83 6.01
C VAL A 240 1.53 8.32 7.29
N ALA A 241 1.25 8.97 8.41
CA ALA A 241 1.93 8.69 9.67
C ALA A 241 0.95 8.40 10.81
N ASP A 242 1.37 7.53 11.73
CA ASP A 242 0.73 7.29 13.02
C ASP A 242 -0.78 6.99 12.91
N SER A 243 -1.18 6.35 11.81
CA SER A 243 -2.58 6.12 11.47
C SER A 243 -2.97 4.64 11.56
N THR A 244 -4.25 4.39 11.82
CA THR A 244 -4.82 3.05 11.97
C THR A 244 -5.70 2.70 10.77
N PHE A 245 -5.49 1.51 10.21
CA PHE A 245 -6.25 0.95 9.08
C PHE A 245 -6.92 -0.34 9.52
N LEU A 246 -8.22 -0.27 9.79
CA LEU A 246 -9.00 -1.36 10.37
C LEU A 246 -10.07 -1.86 9.38
N GLU A 247 -10.09 -3.16 9.09
CA GLU A 247 -11.17 -3.78 8.32
C GLU A 247 -11.48 -3.08 6.98
N ASN A 248 -10.48 -2.52 6.30
CA ASN A 248 -10.64 -2.08 4.91
C ASN A 248 -10.43 -3.27 3.97
N ASP A 249 -10.60 -3.06 2.66
CA ASP A 249 -10.11 -4.04 1.70
C ASP A 249 -8.58 -4.04 1.68
N PHE A 250 -7.94 -3.02 1.12
CA PHE A 250 -6.52 -2.71 1.35
C PHE A 250 -6.39 -1.67 2.47
N GLY A 251 -5.32 -1.73 3.27
CA GLY A 251 -4.98 -0.61 4.16
C GLY A 251 -4.56 0.61 3.34
N ILE A 252 -3.35 0.54 2.77
CA ILE A 252 -2.85 1.48 1.77
C ILE A 252 -2.62 0.75 0.45
N ARG A 253 -3.15 1.30 -0.65
CA ARG A 253 -2.87 0.84 -2.01
C ARG A 253 -2.22 1.94 -2.83
N ALA A 254 -1.07 1.65 -3.44
CA ALA A 254 -0.30 2.62 -4.18
C ALA A 254 0.07 2.13 -5.58
N VAL A 255 -0.16 2.97 -6.58
CA VAL A 255 0.34 2.79 -7.95
C VAL A 255 1.43 3.82 -8.20
N SER A 256 2.67 3.35 -8.33
CA SER A 256 3.87 4.17 -8.51
C SER A 256 3.93 5.37 -7.55
N ALA A 257 4.52 5.17 -6.38
CA ALA A 257 4.53 6.18 -5.32
C ALA A 257 5.93 6.42 -4.75
N PRO A 258 6.91 6.84 -5.59
CA PRO A 258 8.29 7.05 -5.13
C PRO A 258 8.42 8.12 -4.04
N GLY A 259 7.46 9.05 -3.93
CA GLY A 259 7.43 10.07 -2.88
C GLY A 259 6.59 9.72 -1.65
N LEU A 260 5.84 8.60 -1.64
CA LEU A 260 5.03 8.24 -0.48
C LEU A 260 5.94 7.91 0.71
N THR A 261 5.68 8.53 1.85
CA THR A 261 6.23 8.10 3.14
C THR A 261 5.11 7.54 3.98
N ALA A 262 5.21 6.27 4.38
CA ALA A 262 4.27 5.66 5.32
C ALA A 262 5.03 5.15 6.55
N THR A 263 4.70 5.69 7.72
CA THR A 263 5.42 5.39 8.97
C THR A 263 4.52 5.29 10.19
N GLY A 264 4.89 4.45 11.16
CA GLY A 264 4.15 4.34 12.43
C GLY A 264 2.71 3.87 12.29
N ASN A 265 2.31 3.36 11.12
CA ASN A 265 0.92 2.96 10.88
C ASN A 265 0.64 1.55 11.39
N THR A 266 -0.59 1.32 11.80
CA THR A 266 -1.09 0.00 12.26
C THR A 266 -2.19 -0.52 11.35
N PHE A 267 -2.04 -1.75 10.87
CA PHE A 267 -2.97 -2.38 9.92
C PHE A 267 -3.62 -3.62 10.53
N THR A 268 -4.94 -3.63 10.70
CA THR A 268 -5.64 -4.72 11.37
C THR A 268 -6.83 -5.23 10.55
N ASN A 269 -6.91 -6.54 10.36
CA ASN A 269 -8.05 -7.23 9.75
C ASN A 269 -8.46 -6.70 8.36
N ASN A 270 -7.53 -6.13 7.57
CA ASN A 270 -7.84 -5.74 6.20
C ASN A 270 -7.98 -6.98 5.32
N SER A 271 -9.02 -7.01 4.46
CA SER A 271 -9.44 -8.22 3.73
C SER A 271 -8.46 -8.65 2.63
N THR A 272 -7.48 -7.81 2.31
CA THR A 272 -6.38 -8.07 1.37
C THR A 272 -5.03 -7.86 2.08
N SER A 273 -4.21 -6.89 1.68
CA SER A 273 -2.92 -6.61 2.34
C SER A 273 -2.92 -5.33 3.17
N ALA A 274 -2.00 -5.28 4.13
CA ALA A 274 -1.73 -4.06 4.91
C ALA A 274 -1.32 -2.91 3.98
N ILE A 275 -0.23 -3.09 3.23
CA ILE A 275 0.23 -2.14 2.21
C ILE A 275 0.43 -2.90 0.90
N HIS A 276 -0.02 -2.34 -0.22
CA HIS A 276 0.17 -2.90 -1.55
C HIS A 276 0.74 -1.86 -2.50
N VAL A 277 1.91 -2.12 -3.06
CA VAL A 277 2.54 -1.24 -4.06
C VAL A 277 2.80 -2.02 -5.34
N THR A 278 2.33 -1.51 -6.47
CA THR A 278 2.43 -2.20 -7.77
C THR A 278 3.58 -1.71 -8.66
N SER A 279 4.31 -0.68 -8.23
CA SER A 279 5.42 -0.10 -8.98
C SER A 279 6.41 0.59 -8.03
N ALA A 280 7.11 1.65 -8.48
CA ALA A 280 8.17 2.33 -7.74
C ALA A 280 7.77 2.62 -6.28
N LEU A 281 8.60 2.16 -5.35
CA LEU A 281 8.33 2.21 -3.92
C LEU A 281 8.65 3.59 -3.32
N GLY A 282 7.84 3.96 -2.35
CA GLY A 282 8.15 5.04 -1.41
C GLY A 282 8.97 4.55 -0.21
N SER A 283 8.99 5.36 0.85
CA SER A 283 9.64 5.05 2.12
C SER A 283 8.66 4.44 3.12
N PHE A 284 8.96 3.24 3.62
CA PHE A 284 8.13 2.53 4.59
C PHE A 284 8.98 2.15 5.81
N PHE A 285 8.62 2.62 7.01
CA PHE A 285 9.35 2.28 8.23
C PHE A 285 8.46 2.34 9.47
N GLY A 286 8.65 1.41 10.41
CA GLY A 286 7.86 1.37 11.65
C GLY A 286 6.38 1.01 11.46
N ASN A 287 6.00 0.41 10.33
CA ASN A 287 4.63 -0.05 10.11
C ASN A 287 4.43 -1.45 10.70
N SER A 288 3.27 -1.68 11.30
CA SER A 288 2.90 -2.93 11.97
C SER A 288 1.50 -3.40 11.56
N GLY A 289 1.21 -4.69 11.73
CA GLY A 289 -0.13 -5.16 11.47
C GLY A 289 -0.37 -6.61 11.86
N SER A 290 -1.65 -6.98 11.93
CA SER A 290 -2.11 -8.30 12.35
C SER A 290 -3.48 -8.62 11.74
N GLY A 291 -3.72 -9.89 11.42
CA GLY A 291 -5.03 -10.38 10.95
C GLY A 291 -5.42 -9.91 9.54
N ASN A 292 -4.55 -9.21 8.82
CA ASN A 292 -4.74 -8.94 7.39
C ASN A 292 -4.55 -10.25 6.62
N THR A 293 -5.22 -10.42 5.48
CA THR A 293 -5.01 -11.60 4.61
C THR A 293 -3.54 -11.71 4.20
N LEU A 294 -2.90 -10.57 3.89
CA LEU A 294 -1.45 -10.47 3.79
C LEU A 294 -0.92 -9.46 4.82
N ASN A 295 -0.28 -9.96 5.88
CA ASN A 295 0.38 -9.14 6.91
C ASN A 295 1.75 -8.67 6.42
N ALA A 296 1.78 -7.95 5.30
CA ALA A 296 3.02 -7.53 4.65
C ALA A 296 2.88 -6.21 3.88
N ILE A 297 4.04 -5.64 3.56
CA ILE A 297 4.20 -4.63 2.51
C ILE A 297 4.43 -5.38 1.19
N VAL A 298 3.39 -5.52 0.38
CA VAL A 298 3.43 -6.30 -0.87
C VAL A 298 4.06 -5.48 -1.99
N ILE A 299 5.08 -6.04 -2.65
CA ILE A 299 5.88 -5.40 -3.71
C ILE A 299 6.10 -6.37 -4.89
N GLY A 300 6.58 -5.84 -6.02
CA GLY A 300 6.91 -6.61 -7.22
C GLY A 300 5.78 -6.59 -8.25
N ASN A 301 4.81 -7.50 -8.12
CA ASN A 301 3.65 -7.67 -9.00
C ASN A 301 3.95 -7.62 -10.51
N GLY A 302 5.15 -8.05 -10.93
CA GLY A 302 5.60 -8.01 -12.32
C GLY A 302 6.15 -6.66 -12.78
N GLY A 303 6.43 -5.74 -11.85
CA GLY A 303 6.85 -4.36 -12.12
C GLY A 303 8.15 -3.96 -11.42
N MET A 304 8.59 -2.74 -11.77
CA MET A 304 9.75 -2.10 -11.14
C MET A 304 9.44 -1.66 -9.71
N ILE A 305 10.33 -1.98 -8.77
CA ILE A 305 10.24 -1.54 -7.37
C ILE A 305 11.12 -0.31 -7.07
N THR A 306 11.98 0.05 -8.00
CA THR A 306 12.89 1.20 -7.89
C THR A 306 12.56 2.21 -9.00
N GLY A 307 12.37 3.47 -8.64
CA GLY A 307 11.99 4.54 -9.57
C GLY A 307 13.19 5.22 -10.21
N VAL A 308 13.78 6.18 -9.48
CA VAL A 308 14.97 6.94 -9.86
C VAL A 308 15.97 6.94 -8.69
N GLY A 309 17.26 6.90 -8.99
CA GLY A 309 18.30 6.95 -7.97
C GLY A 309 18.26 5.75 -7.03
N THR A 310 18.24 6.01 -5.72
CA THR A 310 18.26 4.97 -4.68
C THR A 310 16.91 4.85 -4.00
N THR A 311 16.37 3.64 -3.93
CA THR A 311 15.22 3.26 -3.10
C THR A 311 15.72 2.50 -1.88
N VAL A 312 15.30 2.89 -0.68
CA VAL A 312 15.75 2.28 0.57
C VAL A 312 14.62 1.45 1.18
N LEU A 313 14.85 0.16 1.39
CA LEU A 313 14.01 -0.67 2.26
C LEU A 313 14.46 -0.49 3.70
N SER A 314 13.53 -0.17 4.59
CA SER A 314 13.80 0.09 6.01
C SER A 314 13.09 -0.93 6.88
N ALA A 315 13.57 -1.12 8.12
CA ALA A 315 12.97 -2.08 9.04
C ALA A 315 11.51 -1.72 9.36
N ASN A 316 10.67 -2.76 9.37
CA ASN A 316 9.25 -2.70 9.71
C ASN A 316 8.90 -3.96 10.51
N SER A 317 7.84 -3.90 11.32
CA SER A 317 7.26 -5.12 11.89
C SER A 317 6.53 -5.93 10.81
N LEU A 318 5.95 -5.25 9.82
CA LEU A 318 5.46 -5.88 8.58
C LEU A 318 6.64 -6.17 7.64
N PRO A 319 6.91 -7.43 7.27
CA PRO A 319 7.94 -7.74 6.27
C PRO A 319 7.54 -7.25 4.87
N TYR A 320 8.53 -7.09 3.99
CA TYR A 320 8.29 -6.90 2.57
C TYR A 320 7.99 -8.26 1.93
N LEU A 321 6.86 -8.39 1.23
CA LEU A 321 6.49 -9.60 0.49
C LEU A 321 6.64 -9.35 -1.00
N VAL A 322 7.63 -9.99 -1.63
CA VAL A 322 7.83 -9.96 -3.07
C VAL A 322 6.87 -10.97 -3.70
N GLN A 323 5.85 -10.46 -4.39
CA GLN A 323 4.91 -11.28 -5.15
C GLN A 323 5.16 -11.08 -6.64
N GLY A 324 5.26 -12.18 -7.40
CA GLY A 324 5.69 -12.15 -8.80
C GLY A 324 7.11 -11.61 -8.98
N GLY A 325 7.38 -10.99 -10.13
CA GLY A 325 8.66 -10.36 -10.43
C GLY A 325 8.76 -8.94 -9.91
N ALA A 326 9.72 -8.67 -9.02
CA ALA A 326 10.16 -7.33 -8.66
C ALA A 326 11.42 -6.96 -9.44
N GLU A 327 11.40 -5.83 -10.13
CA GLU A 327 12.56 -5.36 -10.91
C GLU A 327 13.27 -4.19 -10.22
N VAL A 328 14.56 -4.34 -9.98
CA VAL A 328 15.47 -3.22 -9.72
C VAL A 328 15.84 -2.65 -11.08
N ASN A 329 15.28 -1.48 -11.41
CA ASN A 329 15.29 -0.91 -12.74
C ASN A 329 16.70 -0.44 -13.14
N ALA A 330 16.99 -0.40 -14.44
CA ALA A 330 18.29 0.00 -14.95
C ALA A 330 18.74 1.36 -14.38
N SER A 331 20.03 1.47 -14.03
CA SER A 331 20.64 2.68 -13.46
C SER A 331 20.05 3.13 -12.11
N THR A 332 19.40 2.24 -11.37
CA THR A 332 18.89 2.52 -10.02
C THR A 332 19.52 1.60 -8.97
N THR A 333 19.37 1.95 -7.70
CA THR A 333 19.87 1.17 -6.57
C THR A 333 18.73 0.81 -5.62
N LEU A 334 18.61 -0.46 -5.25
CA LEU A 334 17.85 -0.91 -4.09
C LEU A 334 18.81 -1.06 -2.91
N ALA A 335 18.73 -0.16 -1.94
CA ALA A 335 19.48 -0.25 -0.70
C ALA A 335 18.62 -0.93 0.38
N ILE A 336 19.20 -1.89 1.10
CA ILE A 336 18.52 -2.67 2.13
C ILE A 336 19.17 -2.34 3.47
N ALA A 337 18.40 -1.69 4.34
CA ALA A 337 18.86 -1.32 5.68
C ALA A 337 18.94 -2.54 6.61
N ASP A 338 19.68 -2.39 7.71
CA ASP A 338 19.74 -3.35 8.81
C ASP A 338 18.34 -3.63 9.39
N GLY A 339 18.06 -4.88 9.73
CA GLY A 339 16.78 -5.33 10.30
C GLY A 339 15.67 -5.58 9.28
N VAL A 340 15.93 -5.45 7.98
CA VAL A 340 14.93 -5.69 6.93
C VAL A 340 14.67 -7.18 6.72
N VAL A 341 13.39 -7.56 6.72
CA VAL A 341 12.91 -8.89 6.33
C VAL A 341 12.20 -8.80 4.99
N ILE A 342 12.66 -9.59 4.02
CA ILE A 342 12.08 -9.76 2.68
C ILE A 342 11.66 -11.21 2.53
N LYS A 343 10.39 -11.43 2.19
CA LYS A 343 9.83 -12.75 1.91
C LYS A 343 9.48 -12.87 0.44
N GLY A 344 9.84 -13.98 -0.20
CA GLY A 344 9.34 -14.36 -1.52
C GLY A 344 8.01 -15.07 -1.40
N TYR A 345 6.99 -14.65 -2.16
CA TYR A 345 5.71 -15.35 -2.23
C TYR A 345 5.92 -16.78 -2.72
N ALA A 346 5.54 -17.74 -1.89
CA ALA A 346 5.72 -19.17 -2.15
C ALA A 346 4.56 -19.70 -2.99
N ASP A 347 4.78 -19.86 -4.29
CA ASP A 347 3.77 -20.33 -5.24
C ASP A 347 4.44 -21.04 -6.42
N ASN A 348 3.80 -22.07 -6.98
CA ASN A 348 4.28 -22.78 -8.16
C ASN A 348 3.85 -22.11 -9.48
N SER A 349 3.57 -20.81 -9.47
CA SER A 349 3.03 -20.05 -10.61
C SER A 349 3.89 -18.82 -10.96
N ALA A 350 3.43 -18.01 -11.91
CA ALA A 350 4.03 -16.72 -12.24
C ALA A 350 4.04 -15.71 -11.07
N SER A 351 3.26 -15.97 -10.01
CA SER A 351 3.18 -15.14 -8.80
C SER A 351 4.29 -15.43 -7.80
N ALA A 352 5.15 -16.42 -8.05
CA ALA A 352 6.28 -16.73 -7.17
C ALA A 352 7.20 -15.51 -7.03
N GLY A 353 7.65 -15.24 -5.80
CA GLY A 353 8.51 -14.12 -5.50
C GLY A 353 9.87 -14.23 -6.19
N LYS A 354 10.25 -13.19 -6.93
CA LYS A 354 11.53 -13.08 -7.64
C LYS A 354 12.03 -11.63 -7.64
N ILE A 355 13.30 -11.41 -7.33
CA ILE A 355 13.93 -10.09 -7.51
C ILE A 355 14.87 -10.16 -8.70
N THR A 356 14.69 -9.28 -9.68
CA THR A 356 15.53 -9.17 -10.88
C THR A 356 16.29 -7.85 -10.86
N VAL A 357 17.63 -7.91 -10.90
CA VAL A 357 18.51 -6.74 -11.02
C VAL A 357 18.84 -6.54 -12.49
N LYS A 358 18.31 -5.46 -13.07
CA LYS A 358 18.47 -5.15 -14.49
C LYS A 358 19.89 -4.63 -14.82
N PRO A 359 20.29 -4.60 -16.11
CA PRO A 359 21.56 -4.01 -16.52
C PRO A 359 21.74 -2.58 -15.97
N GLY A 360 22.88 -2.30 -15.35
CA GLY A 360 23.20 -1.02 -14.72
C GLY A 360 22.54 -0.77 -13.37
N ALA A 361 21.68 -1.68 -12.89
CA ALA A 361 21.04 -1.59 -11.59
C ALA A 361 21.90 -2.23 -10.49
N SER A 362 21.67 -1.87 -9.23
CA SER A 362 22.36 -2.50 -8.11
C SER A 362 21.47 -2.80 -6.90
N ILE A 363 21.78 -3.88 -6.19
CA ILE A 363 21.32 -4.10 -4.82
C ILE A 363 22.49 -3.89 -3.88
N THR A 364 22.29 -3.09 -2.83
CA THR A 364 23.29 -2.83 -1.79
C THR A 364 22.71 -3.07 -0.39
N GLY A 365 23.54 -3.49 0.56
CA GLY A 365 23.12 -3.70 1.94
C GLY A 365 24.27 -4.15 2.83
N SER A 366 24.30 -3.66 4.06
CA SER A 366 25.29 -4.06 5.06
C SER A 366 24.62 -4.23 6.41
N GLY A 367 24.27 -5.47 6.73
CA GLY A 367 23.76 -5.87 8.03
C GLY A 367 24.87 -5.98 9.07
N ALA A 368 24.54 -5.70 10.33
CA ALA A 368 25.45 -5.84 11.46
C ALA A 368 25.91 -7.29 11.69
N SER A 369 25.08 -8.28 11.32
CA SER A 369 25.41 -9.70 11.36
C SER A 369 24.68 -10.47 10.25
N ALA A 370 24.99 -11.75 10.04
CA ALA A 370 24.28 -12.58 9.06
C ALA A 370 22.76 -12.66 9.29
N SER A 371 22.25 -12.35 10.47
CA SER A 371 20.80 -12.35 10.78
C SER A 371 20.14 -10.97 10.66
N SER A 372 20.88 -9.94 10.25
CA SER A 372 20.37 -8.57 10.17
C SER A 372 19.43 -8.35 8.99
N ILE A 373 19.81 -8.81 7.80
CA ILE A 373 18.98 -8.76 6.60
C ILE A 373 18.54 -10.19 6.30
N ILE A 374 17.24 -10.45 6.18
CA ILE A 374 16.72 -11.80 5.98
C ILE A 374 15.90 -11.87 4.70
N PHE A 375 16.28 -12.80 3.82
CA PHE A 375 15.52 -13.22 2.65
C PHE A 375 14.98 -14.64 2.88
N THR A 376 13.68 -14.84 2.79
CA THR A 376 13.07 -16.13 3.10
C THR A 376 11.77 -16.39 2.34
N SER A 377 11.15 -17.56 2.54
CA SER A 377 9.85 -17.94 2.00
C SER A 377 8.70 -17.25 2.74
N SER A 378 7.58 -16.97 2.08
CA SER A 378 6.35 -16.53 2.75
C SER A 378 5.76 -17.58 3.71
N HIS A 379 6.16 -18.85 3.60
CA HIS A 379 5.78 -19.91 4.54
C HIS A 379 6.66 -19.95 5.80
N ASP A 380 7.74 -19.16 5.85
CA ASP A 380 8.64 -19.14 6.99
C ASP A 380 8.14 -18.17 8.07
N ASP A 381 7.37 -18.69 9.03
CA ASP A 381 6.81 -17.91 10.13
C ASP A 381 7.82 -17.57 11.23
N THR A 382 9.02 -18.18 11.21
CA THR A 382 10.02 -18.00 12.27
C THR A 382 10.64 -16.60 12.28
N VAL A 383 10.49 -15.87 11.17
CA VAL A 383 10.97 -14.49 10.99
C VAL A 383 9.86 -13.67 10.37
N GLY A 384 9.54 -12.50 10.92
CA GLY A 384 8.51 -11.60 10.35
C GLY A 384 7.06 -12.13 10.42
N GLY A 385 6.81 -13.23 11.12
CA GLY A 385 5.47 -13.80 11.36
C GLY A 385 4.78 -14.39 10.13
N ASP A 386 3.55 -14.87 10.32
CA ASP A 386 2.69 -15.41 9.25
C ASP A 386 2.17 -14.28 8.36
N VAL A 387 2.80 -14.16 7.19
CA VAL A 387 2.48 -13.12 6.20
C VAL A 387 1.32 -13.51 5.29
N ALA A 388 1.00 -14.80 5.18
CA ALA A 388 0.02 -15.32 4.23
C ALA A 388 -1.30 -15.76 4.90
N GLY A 389 -1.39 -15.64 6.24
CA GLY A 389 -2.55 -16.02 7.01
C GLY A 389 -2.87 -17.52 6.93
N ASN A 390 -1.88 -18.34 6.58
CA ASN A 390 -2.04 -19.77 6.36
C ASN A 390 -1.75 -20.60 7.63
N GLY A 391 -1.37 -19.93 8.73
CA GLY A 391 -1.00 -20.52 10.01
C GLY A 391 0.19 -21.47 9.90
N ALA A 392 0.48 -22.19 10.99
CA ALA A 392 1.57 -23.18 11.05
C ALA A 392 1.39 -24.40 10.10
N SER A 393 0.43 -24.36 9.17
CA SER A 393 0.10 -25.45 8.26
C SER A 393 1.04 -25.55 7.06
N THR A 394 1.75 -24.48 6.70
CA THR A 394 2.76 -24.51 5.63
C THR A 394 4.15 -24.39 6.25
N THR A 395 4.93 -25.46 6.18
CA THR A 395 6.36 -25.41 6.52
C THR A 395 7.14 -24.92 5.30
N PRO A 396 8.10 -23.99 5.46
CA PRO A 396 8.91 -23.54 4.35
C PRO A 396 9.76 -24.67 3.78
N ALA A 397 9.90 -24.70 2.46
CA ALA A 397 10.67 -25.71 1.75
C ALA A 397 11.66 -25.08 0.75
N ALA A 398 12.74 -25.81 0.46
CA ALA A 398 13.68 -25.40 -0.57
C ALA A 398 12.97 -25.18 -1.92
N GLY A 399 13.21 -24.03 -2.56
CA GLY A 399 12.61 -23.71 -3.85
C GLY A 399 11.19 -23.15 -3.78
N ASP A 400 10.72 -22.78 -2.58
CA ASP A 400 9.43 -22.08 -2.37
C ASP A 400 9.34 -20.81 -3.23
N TRP A 401 10.46 -20.11 -3.42
CA TRP A 401 10.53 -18.88 -4.20
C TRP A 401 11.79 -18.84 -5.08
N TYR A 402 11.84 -17.89 -6.03
CA TYR A 402 12.91 -17.86 -7.04
C TYR A 402 14.27 -17.42 -6.52
N GLY A 403 14.31 -16.51 -5.55
CA GLY A 403 15.55 -15.87 -5.13
C GLY A 403 15.83 -14.55 -5.87
N ILE A 404 17.11 -14.23 -5.99
CA ILE A 404 17.61 -13.01 -6.62
C ILE A 404 18.33 -13.37 -7.93
N ILE A 405 17.97 -12.68 -9.01
CA ILE A 405 18.59 -12.83 -10.33
C ILE A 405 19.27 -11.52 -10.69
N VAL A 406 20.57 -11.57 -10.95
CA VAL A 406 21.37 -10.47 -11.45
C VAL A 406 21.60 -10.70 -12.94
N GLU A 407 20.94 -9.89 -13.78
CA GLU A 407 21.09 -9.93 -15.24
C GLU A 407 22.43 -9.31 -15.67
N ASN A 408 22.78 -9.49 -16.95
CA ASN A 408 24.02 -8.98 -17.53
C ASN A 408 24.20 -7.48 -17.28
N GLY A 409 25.29 -7.10 -16.58
CA GLY A 409 25.58 -5.72 -16.22
C GLY A 409 24.86 -5.20 -14.97
N GLY A 410 24.05 -6.01 -14.28
CA GLY A 410 23.53 -5.69 -12.94
C GLY A 410 24.55 -6.01 -11.84
N PHE A 411 24.39 -5.44 -10.65
CA PHE A 411 25.35 -5.59 -9.54
C PHE A 411 24.69 -5.98 -8.22
N LEU A 412 25.36 -6.79 -7.43
CA LEU A 412 24.96 -7.14 -6.06
C LEU A 412 26.14 -6.89 -5.10
N ASN A 413 25.92 -6.09 -4.06
CA ASN A 413 26.88 -5.90 -2.97
C ASN A 413 26.13 -6.03 -1.64
N LEU A 414 26.13 -7.24 -1.09
CA LEU A 414 25.41 -7.55 0.14
C LEU A 414 26.36 -8.10 1.19
N SER A 415 26.21 -7.59 2.42
CA SER A 415 26.87 -8.16 3.58
C SER A 415 25.92 -8.28 4.77
N GLY A 416 26.15 -9.24 5.66
CA GLY A 416 25.34 -9.40 6.88
C GLY A 416 23.91 -9.83 6.57
N PHE A 417 23.74 -10.92 5.82
CA PHE A 417 22.41 -11.40 5.44
C PHE A 417 22.26 -12.91 5.47
N THR A 418 21.01 -13.36 5.64
CA THR A 418 20.61 -14.76 5.50
C THR A 418 19.68 -14.88 4.30
N LEU A 419 19.91 -15.88 3.44
CA LEU A 419 19.02 -16.21 2.33
C LEU A 419 18.64 -17.69 2.37
N ARG A 420 17.35 -17.97 2.51
CA ARG A 420 16.86 -19.33 2.67
C ARG A 420 15.61 -19.67 1.86
N TYR A 421 15.43 -20.96 1.62
CA TYR A 421 14.28 -21.56 0.91
C TYR A 421 14.09 -21.08 -0.53
N ALA A 422 15.10 -20.44 -1.11
CA ALA A 422 15.10 -19.93 -2.48
C ALA A 422 15.55 -21.03 -3.46
N GLY A 423 15.81 -20.66 -4.70
CA GLY A 423 16.34 -21.57 -5.73
C GLY A 423 15.32 -21.98 -6.79
N GLY A 424 14.15 -21.35 -6.84
CA GLY A 424 13.16 -21.55 -7.90
C GLY A 424 12.34 -22.84 -7.75
N LEU A 425 11.23 -22.87 -8.48
CA LEU A 425 10.18 -23.87 -8.29
C LEU A 425 10.66 -25.30 -8.52
N MET A 426 10.49 -26.17 -7.51
CA MET A 426 10.84 -27.60 -7.54
C MET A 426 10.20 -28.34 -8.73
N THR A 427 9.08 -27.84 -9.23
CA THR A 427 8.32 -28.46 -10.34
C THR A 427 8.94 -28.19 -11.72
N GLN A 428 9.77 -27.14 -11.89
CA GLN A 428 10.35 -26.78 -13.20
C GLN A 428 11.70 -27.46 -13.44
N SER A 429 11.89 -28.09 -14.60
CA SER A 429 13.18 -28.67 -15.02
C SER A 429 14.11 -27.62 -15.62
N GLY A 430 15.39 -27.66 -15.26
CA GLY A 430 16.46 -26.88 -15.89
C GLY A 430 17.50 -26.36 -14.90
N ASP A 431 18.71 -26.08 -15.40
CA ASP A 431 19.91 -25.74 -14.63
C ASP A 431 19.89 -24.32 -14.03
N ASP A 432 18.76 -23.62 -14.12
CA ASP A 432 18.66 -22.16 -13.93
C ASP A 432 18.30 -21.74 -12.50
N LYS A 433 18.66 -22.58 -11.52
CA LYS A 433 18.26 -22.46 -10.12
C LYS A 433 19.38 -21.83 -9.28
N GLY A 434 19.06 -21.45 -8.06
CA GLY A 434 20.01 -20.86 -7.11
C GLY A 434 19.39 -19.74 -6.29
N GLY A 435 19.75 -19.64 -5.01
CA GLY A 435 19.25 -18.57 -4.14
C GLY A 435 19.65 -17.17 -4.64
N ILE A 436 20.90 -17.04 -5.09
CA ILE A 436 21.37 -15.91 -5.88
C ILE A 436 21.96 -16.43 -7.18
N LYS A 437 21.49 -15.87 -8.29
CA LYS A 437 21.94 -16.20 -9.64
C LYS A 437 22.52 -14.97 -10.32
N ILE A 438 23.71 -15.07 -10.88
CA ILE A 438 24.42 -14.00 -11.60
C ILE A 438 24.70 -14.45 -13.03
N THR A 439 24.39 -13.59 -14.00
CA THR A 439 24.55 -13.87 -15.43
C THR A 439 25.20 -12.72 -16.18
N GLY A 440 26.04 -13.01 -17.18
CA GLY A 440 26.56 -12.01 -18.12
C GLY A 440 27.97 -11.51 -17.81
N ASP A 441 28.62 -10.95 -18.84
CA ASP A 441 29.99 -10.43 -18.75
C ASP A 441 30.05 -9.14 -17.90
N VAL A 442 31.18 -8.91 -17.22
CA VAL A 442 31.59 -7.62 -16.60
C VAL A 442 30.90 -7.20 -15.27
N ALA A 443 29.90 -7.93 -14.77
CA ALA A 443 29.30 -7.64 -13.46
C ALA A 443 30.10 -8.30 -12.30
N SER A 444 30.83 -7.52 -11.51
CA SER A 444 31.44 -7.99 -10.26
C SER A 444 30.47 -7.78 -9.10
N SER A 445 29.98 -8.89 -8.53
CA SER A 445 29.16 -8.90 -7.33
C SER A 445 29.97 -9.33 -6.11
N THR A 446 29.55 -8.89 -4.94
CA THR A 446 30.20 -9.16 -3.65
C THR A 446 29.17 -9.64 -2.63
N ILE A 447 29.55 -10.69 -1.90
CA ILE A 447 28.80 -11.28 -0.79
C ILE A 447 29.78 -11.41 0.38
N ALA A 448 29.37 -10.95 1.57
CA ALA A 448 30.18 -11.10 2.78
C ALA A 448 29.32 -11.39 4.01
N ASN A 449 29.86 -12.11 5.00
CA ASN A 449 29.20 -12.31 6.29
C ASN A 449 27.76 -12.84 6.14
N ALA A 450 27.59 -13.89 5.34
CA ALA A 450 26.27 -14.36 4.92
C ALA A 450 25.98 -15.81 5.36
N LEU A 451 24.70 -16.13 5.43
CA LEU A 451 24.21 -17.50 5.61
C LEU A 451 23.26 -17.86 4.46
N PHE A 452 23.60 -18.88 3.70
CA PHE A 452 22.69 -19.54 2.78
C PHE A 452 22.19 -20.80 3.44
N ASP A 453 20.88 -20.98 3.58
CA ASP A 453 20.30 -22.15 4.24
C ASP A 453 19.15 -22.75 3.44
N SER A 454 19.10 -24.07 3.31
CA SER A 454 17.92 -24.78 2.81
C SER A 454 17.42 -24.30 1.43
N ASN A 455 18.35 -23.87 0.55
CA ASN A 455 18.03 -23.46 -0.82
C ASN A 455 17.97 -24.68 -1.73
N TYR A 456 17.20 -24.55 -2.81
CA TYR A 456 17.08 -25.59 -3.83
C TYR A 456 18.29 -25.56 -4.77
N GLN A 457 18.99 -26.69 -4.87
CA GLN A 457 20.24 -26.88 -5.63
C GLN A 457 21.39 -26.03 -5.14
N TYR A 458 21.39 -24.72 -5.46
CA TYR A 458 22.53 -23.83 -5.24
C TYR A 458 22.19 -22.71 -4.26
N GLY A 459 23.16 -22.33 -3.43
CA GLY A 459 23.12 -21.05 -2.73
C GLY A 459 23.48 -19.92 -3.70
N ALA A 460 24.60 -20.09 -4.41
CA ALA A 460 25.08 -19.15 -5.43
C ALA A 460 25.33 -19.85 -6.77
N HIS A 461 24.81 -19.25 -7.85
CA HIS A 461 24.99 -19.73 -9.22
C HIS A 461 25.51 -18.59 -10.12
N VAL A 462 26.73 -18.73 -10.65
CA VAL A 462 27.38 -17.74 -11.52
C VAL A 462 27.59 -18.33 -12.90
N ARG A 463 27.10 -17.66 -13.95
CA ARG A 463 27.22 -18.15 -15.33
C ARG A 463 27.46 -17.06 -16.37
N SER A 464 27.91 -17.49 -17.54
CA SER A 464 27.97 -16.66 -18.76
C SER A 464 28.80 -15.39 -18.59
N GLY A 465 30.02 -15.51 -18.06
CA GLY A 465 30.95 -14.39 -17.89
C GLY A 465 30.87 -13.62 -16.57
N GLY A 466 30.02 -14.09 -15.64
CA GLY A 466 29.82 -13.42 -14.35
C GLY A 466 31.06 -13.46 -13.45
N ALA A 467 31.16 -12.50 -12.53
CA ALA A 467 32.19 -12.45 -11.51
C ALA A 467 31.58 -12.29 -10.11
N LEU A 468 31.95 -13.16 -9.18
CA LEU A 468 31.46 -13.12 -7.80
C LEU A 468 32.59 -13.27 -6.79
N THR A 469 32.63 -12.38 -5.79
CA THR A 469 33.46 -12.55 -4.60
C THR A 469 32.59 -12.90 -3.41
N ILE A 470 32.93 -13.97 -2.68
CA ILE A 470 32.23 -14.41 -1.47
C ILE A 470 33.25 -14.50 -0.31
N SER A 471 32.90 -13.94 0.84
CA SER A 471 33.72 -14.02 2.05
C SER A 471 32.89 -14.33 3.30
N ASN A 472 33.48 -14.99 4.30
CA ASN A 472 32.85 -15.24 5.61
C ASN A 472 31.40 -15.75 5.50
N THR A 473 31.20 -16.81 4.73
CA THR A 473 29.85 -17.26 4.37
C THR A 473 29.66 -18.74 4.68
N THR A 474 28.51 -19.08 5.23
CA THR A 474 28.10 -20.47 5.46
C THR A 474 27.03 -20.87 4.46
N PHE A 475 27.20 -22.02 3.81
CA PHE A 475 26.19 -22.66 2.97
C PHE A 475 25.75 -23.96 3.64
N GLN A 476 24.48 -24.09 3.98
CA GLN A 476 23.99 -25.24 4.71
C GLN A 476 22.64 -25.80 4.23
N ASN A 477 22.46 -27.10 4.45
CA ASN A 477 21.20 -27.83 4.26
C ASN A 477 20.57 -27.69 2.85
N HIS A 478 21.35 -27.37 1.83
CA HIS A 478 20.82 -27.25 0.47
C HIS A 478 20.36 -28.63 -0.04
N THR A 479 19.25 -28.65 -0.77
CA THR A 479 18.61 -29.90 -1.21
C THR A 479 19.07 -30.34 -2.59
N THR A 480 18.87 -31.63 -2.89
CA THR A 480 19.24 -32.28 -4.15
C THR A 480 18.55 -31.71 -5.37
N GLU A 481 19.00 -32.18 -6.52
CA GLU A 481 18.66 -31.68 -7.84
C GLU A 481 17.49 -32.39 -8.51
N LYS A 482 16.90 -31.74 -9.52
CA LYS A 482 16.04 -32.42 -10.50
C LYS A 482 16.84 -33.08 -11.63
N VAL A 483 18.07 -32.61 -11.87
CA VAL A 483 18.98 -33.12 -12.90
C VAL A 483 20.15 -33.79 -12.19
N PRO A 484 20.37 -35.11 -12.36
CA PRO A 484 21.45 -35.80 -11.67
C PRO A 484 22.82 -35.24 -12.03
N GLY A 485 23.59 -34.87 -11.00
CA GLY A 485 25.00 -34.57 -11.15
C GLY A 485 25.26 -33.21 -11.77
N THR A 486 24.55 -32.17 -11.34
CA THR A 486 24.89 -30.73 -11.42
C THR A 486 25.11 -30.06 -10.04
N GLY A 487 24.95 -30.79 -8.92
CA GLY A 487 24.62 -30.20 -7.62
C GLY A 487 25.82 -29.66 -6.85
N ALA A 488 25.66 -28.46 -6.26
CA ALA A 488 26.66 -27.81 -5.43
C ALA A 488 26.04 -26.68 -4.60
N ALA A 489 26.68 -26.27 -3.51
CA ALA A 489 26.29 -25.04 -2.84
C ALA A 489 26.71 -23.79 -3.63
N VAL A 490 27.85 -23.85 -4.34
CA VAL A 490 28.33 -22.82 -5.27
C VAL A 490 28.59 -23.44 -6.63
N TYR A 491 27.91 -22.94 -7.67
CA TYR A 491 28.07 -23.41 -9.04
C TYR A 491 28.55 -22.30 -9.98
N VAL A 492 29.58 -22.59 -10.79
CA VAL A 492 30.24 -21.63 -11.68
C VAL A 492 30.36 -22.21 -13.09
N ASN A 493 29.79 -21.54 -14.10
CA ASN A 493 29.86 -21.97 -15.50
C ASN A 493 30.35 -20.85 -16.43
N GLY A 494 31.49 -21.04 -17.10
CA GLY A 494 32.03 -20.02 -18.00
C GLY A 494 32.27 -18.66 -17.31
N SER A 495 32.64 -18.67 -16.03
CA SER A 495 32.58 -17.51 -15.11
C SER A 495 33.67 -17.57 -14.04
N THR A 496 33.78 -16.52 -13.21
CA THR A 496 34.79 -16.43 -12.15
C THR A 496 34.18 -16.31 -10.76
N ALA A 497 34.76 -17.03 -9.78
CA ALA A 497 34.41 -16.89 -8.37
C ALA A 497 35.67 -16.83 -7.48
N ALA A 498 35.72 -15.86 -6.58
CA ALA A 498 36.73 -15.75 -5.54
C ALA A 498 36.09 -15.97 -4.17
N LEU A 499 36.53 -17.00 -3.48
CA LEU A 499 35.92 -17.50 -2.24
C LEU A 499 36.94 -17.42 -1.10
N SER A 500 36.51 -16.93 0.06
CA SER A 500 37.33 -16.85 1.27
C SER A 500 36.52 -17.17 2.53
N ASP A 501 37.05 -17.99 3.42
CA ASP A 501 36.44 -18.31 4.71
C ASP A 501 35.00 -18.84 4.54
N ILE A 502 34.87 -19.94 3.79
CA ILE A 502 33.58 -20.55 3.44
C ILE A 502 33.37 -21.85 4.19
N ILE A 503 32.20 -21.97 4.82
CA ILE A 503 31.78 -23.16 5.57
C ILE A 503 30.64 -23.85 4.81
N PHE A 504 30.71 -25.18 4.70
CA PHE A 504 29.66 -26.01 4.12
C PHE A 504 29.17 -27.03 5.16
N VAL A 505 27.85 -27.11 5.37
CA VAL A 505 27.26 -27.98 6.41
C VAL A 505 25.98 -28.65 5.92
N GLY A 506 25.92 -29.98 5.93
CA GLY A 506 24.65 -30.70 5.72
C GLY A 506 24.01 -30.54 4.35
N ASN A 507 24.74 -30.05 3.35
CA ASN A 507 24.26 -29.99 1.96
C ASN A 507 24.08 -31.41 1.40
N ALA A 508 23.03 -31.63 0.61
CA ALA A 508 22.69 -32.97 0.13
C ALA A 508 23.82 -33.57 -0.73
N PRO A 509 24.17 -34.85 -0.52
CA PRO A 509 25.45 -35.42 -0.93
C PRO A 509 25.39 -35.98 -2.36
N ASP A 510 25.47 -35.12 -3.37
CA ASP A 510 25.44 -35.58 -4.76
C ASP A 510 26.79 -35.45 -5.50
N ASN A 511 27.81 -34.76 -4.96
CA ASN A 511 29.27 -35.04 -5.12
C ASN A 511 30.21 -33.90 -4.66
N TYR A 512 29.84 -32.61 -4.76
CA TYR A 512 30.74 -31.49 -4.45
C TYR A 512 30.01 -30.27 -3.86
N ASP A 513 30.59 -29.58 -2.88
CA ASP A 513 30.06 -28.30 -2.37
C ASP A 513 30.32 -27.13 -3.32
N ILE A 514 31.38 -27.21 -4.11
CA ILE A 514 31.77 -26.23 -5.11
C ILE A 514 31.95 -26.94 -6.44
N ARG A 515 31.35 -26.42 -7.49
CA ARG A 515 31.42 -27.02 -8.81
C ARG A 515 31.63 -26.01 -9.93
N GLY A 516 32.53 -26.36 -10.85
CA GLY A 516 32.76 -25.65 -12.10
C GLY A 516 32.37 -26.48 -13.32
N THR A 517 31.92 -25.83 -14.39
CA THR A 517 31.79 -26.45 -15.73
C THR A 517 32.51 -25.58 -16.76
N PRO A 518 33.02 -26.15 -17.87
CA PRO A 518 34.17 -25.64 -18.63
C PRO A 518 34.24 -24.13 -18.87
N LEU A 519 35.47 -23.59 -18.89
CA LEU A 519 35.80 -22.15 -19.02
C LEU A 519 35.56 -21.31 -17.76
N TYR A 520 35.74 -21.90 -16.58
CA TYR A 520 35.56 -21.22 -15.29
C TYR A 520 36.90 -20.91 -14.58
N THR A 521 36.87 -20.04 -13.57
CA THR A 521 38.00 -19.84 -12.64
C THR A 521 37.46 -19.71 -11.22
N ILE A 522 37.84 -20.63 -10.34
CA ILE A 522 37.51 -20.58 -8.91
C ILE A 522 38.80 -20.46 -8.11
N SER A 523 38.85 -19.51 -7.18
CA SER A 523 39.85 -19.46 -6.12
C SER A 523 39.17 -19.62 -4.77
N CYS A 524 39.75 -20.41 -3.87
CA CYS A 524 39.19 -20.67 -2.55
C CYS A 524 40.29 -20.61 -1.49
N THR A 525 40.17 -19.69 -0.53
CA THR A 525 41.04 -19.61 0.65
C THR A 525 40.24 -19.98 1.89
N ASN A 526 40.71 -20.91 2.71
CA ASN A 526 40.01 -21.37 3.93
C ASN A 526 38.57 -21.87 3.67
N CYS A 527 38.37 -22.63 2.59
CA CYS A 527 37.07 -23.22 2.30
C CYS A 527 37.01 -24.67 2.81
N GLY A 528 35.87 -25.07 3.37
CA GLY A 528 35.53 -26.47 3.54
C GLY A 528 35.92 -27.12 4.85
N THR A 529 35.55 -26.51 5.96
CA THR A 529 35.53 -27.19 7.26
C THR A 529 34.12 -27.76 7.55
N PRO A 530 33.93 -29.10 7.64
CA PRO A 530 34.92 -30.17 7.44
C PRO A 530 34.89 -30.80 6.03
N ALA A 531 36.07 -30.85 5.40
CA ALA A 531 36.43 -31.49 4.13
C ALA A 531 35.48 -31.26 2.94
N THR A 532 35.56 -30.10 2.28
CA THR A 532 35.10 -30.00 0.89
C THR A 532 36.01 -30.83 0.00
N SER A 533 35.45 -31.72 -0.82
CA SER A 533 36.09 -32.09 -2.07
C SER A 533 35.76 -30.97 -3.06
N PRO A 534 36.63 -29.99 -3.34
CA PRO A 534 36.49 -29.26 -4.58
C PRO A 534 36.59 -30.28 -5.72
N ASP A 535 35.75 -30.15 -6.74
CA ASP A 535 35.87 -30.99 -7.95
C ASP A 535 37.32 -30.89 -8.47
N PRO A 536 38.10 -32.00 -8.55
CA PRO A 536 39.52 -31.96 -8.90
C PRO A 536 39.81 -31.69 -10.39
N LEU A 537 38.90 -31.00 -11.12
CA LEU A 537 39.00 -30.73 -12.55
C LEU A 537 39.06 -29.25 -12.89
#